data_AF-A0AA35R9E3-F1
#
_entry.id   AF-A0AA35R9E3-F1
#
_cell.length_a   1.000
_cell.length_b   1.000
_cell.length_c   1.000
_cell.angle_alpha   90.00
_cell.angle_beta   90.00
_cell.angle_gamma   90.00
#
_symmetry.space_group_name_H-M   'P 1'
#
loop_
_entity.id
_entity.type
_entity.pdbx_description
1 polymer ?
#
loop_
_entity_poly.entity_id
_entity_poly.type
_entity_poly.pdbx_seq_one_letter_code
_entity_poly.pdbx_strand_id
1 'polypeptide(L)'
;MYKTEENLHVANPPVKYFRNNNVWNNWIRGQVNYWTNLIKGTLSNTNKPLLIVTYEDIKSNRTREVFRMLDFLHVKYSAEEIIEKFKDDQLTMFKRPKARDFDPYTPPQRNRVRTRLKQLSKSLHHKTMVEIMERYLLEL
;
A
#
# COMPACT_ATOMS: atom_id res chain seq x y z
N MET A 1 -11.57 -11.70 8.74
CA MET A 1 -11.23 -12.47 7.52
C MET A 1 -12.47 -13.27 7.17
N TYR A 2 -13.00 -13.19 5.96
CA TYR A 2 -14.22 -13.92 5.59
C TYR A 2 -13.85 -15.36 5.27
N LYS A 3 -14.49 -16.31 5.97
CA LYS A 3 -14.49 -17.73 5.65
C LYS A 3 -15.86 -18.06 5.07
N THR A 4 -15.90 -18.82 3.99
CA THR A 4 -17.16 -19.43 3.53
C THR A 4 -17.54 -20.58 4.46
N GLU A 5 -18.74 -21.14 4.28
CA GLU A 5 -19.20 -22.36 4.98
C GLU A 5 -18.23 -23.54 4.81
N GLU A 6 -17.35 -23.48 3.80
CA GLU A 6 -16.33 -24.48 3.49
C GLU A 6 -14.92 -24.14 4.00
N ASN A 7 -14.76 -23.13 4.87
CA ASN A 7 -13.46 -22.65 5.37
C ASN A 7 -12.45 -22.21 4.29
N LEU A 8 -12.89 -22.01 3.04
CA LEU A 8 -12.01 -21.60 1.95
C LEU A 8 -11.69 -20.11 2.04
N HIS A 9 -10.41 -19.79 1.91
CA HIS A 9 -9.90 -18.42 1.79
C HIS A 9 -10.28 -17.85 0.42
N VAL A 10 -11.41 -17.16 0.34
CA VAL A 10 -11.78 -16.46 -0.90
C VAL A 10 -10.99 -15.18 -1.01
N ALA A 11 -10.02 -15.16 -1.93
CA ALA A 11 -9.32 -13.94 -2.35
C ALA A 11 -10.28 -12.86 -2.91
N ASN A 12 -11.50 -13.25 -3.29
CA ASN A 12 -12.52 -12.42 -3.91
C ASN A 12 -13.93 -12.67 -3.30
N PRO A 13 -14.28 -12.03 -2.17
CA PRO A 13 -15.61 -12.14 -1.59
C PRO A 13 -16.70 -11.71 -2.59
N PRO A 14 -17.92 -12.27 -2.55
CA PRO A 14 -19.06 -11.75 -3.32
C PRO A 14 -19.40 -10.28 -3.01
N VAL A 15 -19.89 -9.54 -4.01
CA VAL A 15 -20.20 -8.08 -3.90
C VAL A 15 -21.13 -7.77 -2.73
N LYS A 16 -22.09 -8.65 -2.43
CA LYS A 16 -23.06 -8.52 -1.33
C LYS A 16 -22.45 -8.40 0.07
N TYR A 17 -21.17 -8.74 0.24
CA TYR A 17 -20.47 -8.62 1.52
C TYR A 17 -19.80 -7.26 1.72
N PHE A 18 -19.78 -6.41 0.69
CA PHE A 18 -19.26 -5.05 0.75
C PHE A 18 -20.40 -4.05 0.87
N ARG A 19 -20.07 -2.79 1.21
CA ARG A 19 -20.99 -1.64 1.40
C ARG A 19 -22.00 -1.84 2.53
N ASN A 20 -21.99 -0.96 3.53
CA ASN A 20 -22.93 -0.93 4.68
C ASN A 20 -23.06 -2.23 5.51
N ASN A 21 -22.23 -3.24 5.26
CA ASN A 21 -22.10 -4.42 6.10
C ASN A 21 -21.25 -4.09 7.34
N ASN A 22 -21.76 -4.37 8.55
CA ASN A 22 -21.04 -4.12 9.81
C ASN A 22 -19.70 -4.87 9.89
N VAL A 23 -19.61 -6.09 9.36
CA VAL A 23 -18.38 -6.86 9.30
C VAL A 23 -17.35 -6.18 8.40
N TRP A 24 -17.77 -5.67 7.24
CA TRP A 24 -16.90 -4.94 6.32
C TRP A 24 -16.44 -3.60 6.92
N ASN A 25 -17.36 -2.86 7.54
CA ASN A 25 -17.07 -1.62 8.26
C ASN A 25 -16.04 -1.83 9.39
N ASN A 26 -16.23 -2.88 10.19
CA ASN A 26 -15.31 -3.24 11.27
C ASN A 26 -13.96 -3.69 10.72
N TRP A 27 -13.95 -4.45 9.61
CA TRP A 27 -12.72 -4.84 8.95
C TRP A 27 -11.93 -3.63 8.44
N ILE A 28 -12.57 -2.68 7.73
CA ILE A 28 -11.91 -1.44 7.27
C ILE A 28 -11.35 -0.68 8.47
N ARG A 29 -12.15 -0.49 9.53
CA ARG A 29 -11.68 0.21 10.75
C ARG A 29 -10.45 -0.50 11.34
N GLY A 30 -10.49 -1.84 11.42
CA GLY A 30 -9.39 -2.65 11.90
C GLY A 30 -8.13 -2.49 11.05
N GLN A 31 -8.25 -2.53 9.73
CA GLN A 31 -7.12 -2.32 8.81
C GLN A 31 -6.52 -0.92 8.93
N VAL A 32 -7.37 0.11 8.94
CA VAL A 32 -6.92 1.50 9.11
C VAL A 32 -6.16 1.67 10.42
N ASN A 33 -6.68 1.12 11.53
CA ASN A 33 -6.02 1.18 12.83
C ASN A 33 -4.71 0.39 12.84
N TYR A 34 -4.70 -0.83 12.32
CA TYR A 34 -3.52 -1.69 12.24
C TYR A 34 -2.38 -0.98 11.49
N TRP A 35 -2.61 -0.53 10.26
CA TRP A 35 -1.59 0.13 9.45
C TRP A 35 -1.13 1.45 10.06
N THR A 36 -2.04 2.22 10.68
CA THR A 36 -1.64 3.43 11.40
C THR A 36 -0.71 3.08 12.56
N ASN A 37 -1.09 2.12 13.40
CA ASN A 37 -0.32 1.77 14.58
C ASN A 37 1.04 1.18 14.20
N LEU A 38 1.09 0.38 13.13
CA LEU A 38 2.34 -0.13 12.57
C LEU A 38 3.26 1.03 12.15
N ILE A 39 2.77 1.98 11.35
CA ILE A 39 3.57 3.12 10.90
C ILE A 39 4.01 3.97 12.09
N LYS A 40 3.09 4.30 13.01
CA LYS A 40 3.42 5.08 14.21
C LYS A 40 4.45 4.38 15.08
N GLY A 41 4.31 3.08 15.31
CA GLY A 41 5.24 2.29 16.11
C GLY A 41 6.62 2.20 15.45
N THR A 42 6.67 1.97 14.14
CA THR A 42 7.92 1.99 13.37
C THR A 42 8.59 3.36 13.50
N LEU A 43 7.83 4.44 13.33
CA LEU A 43 8.35 5.80 13.47
C LEU A 43 8.78 6.11 14.90
N SER A 44 8.06 5.72 15.94
CA SER A 44 8.45 6.04 17.32
C SER A 44 9.67 5.25 17.79
N ASN A 45 9.84 4.02 17.30
CA ASN A 45 10.79 3.06 17.87
C ASN A 45 12.11 2.98 17.08
N THR A 46 12.20 3.61 15.91
CA THR A 46 13.45 3.64 15.14
C THR A 46 14.17 4.98 15.26
N ASN A 47 15.47 4.88 15.52
CA ASN A 47 16.45 5.96 15.39
C ASN A 47 17.28 5.84 14.11
N LYS A 48 17.03 4.80 13.31
CA LYS A 48 17.73 4.57 12.03
C LYS A 48 17.06 5.38 10.91
N PRO A 49 17.81 5.78 9.87
CA PRO A 49 17.24 6.31 8.65
C PRO A 49 16.16 5.38 8.10
N LEU A 50 15.08 5.95 7.56
CA LEU A 50 13.98 5.22 6.94
C LEU A 50 13.79 5.72 5.50
N LEU A 51 13.79 4.79 4.55
CA LEU A 51 13.31 5.05 3.20
C LEU A 51 11.82 4.68 3.12
N ILE A 52 11.00 5.63 2.69
CA ILE A 52 9.60 5.39 2.36
C ILE A 52 9.50 5.20 0.85
N VAL A 53 8.94 4.08 0.43
CA VAL A 53 8.62 3.80 -0.98
C VAL A 53 7.13 3.54 -1.10
N THR A 54 6.47 4.24 -2.04
CA THR A 54 5.04 4.09 -2.28
C THR A 54 4.79 3.12 -3.44
N TYR A 55 3.63 2.45 -3.40
CA TYR A 55 3.24 1.55 -4.47
C TYR A 55 3.05 2.29 -5.80
N GLU A 56 2.54 3.51 -5.72
CA GLU A 56 2.25 4.37 -6.86
C GLU A 56 3.54 4.89 -7.51
N ASP A 57 4.58 5.20 -6.73
CA ASP A 57 5.90 5.51 -7.29
C ASP A 57 6.48 4.30 -8.03
N ILE A 58 6.36 3.09 -7.45
CA ILE A 58 6.80 1.84 -8.10
C ILE A 58 6.02 1.60 -9.40
N LYS A 59 4.72 1.88 -9.42
CA LYS A 59 3.90 1.79 -10.64
C LYS A 59 4.35 2.79 -11.69
N SER A 60 4.64 4.02 -11.29
CA SER A 60 5.01 5.09 -12.21
C SER A 60 6.40 4.89 -12.83
N ASN A 61 7.38 4.46 -12.03
CA ASN A 61 8.73 4.18 -12.49
C ASN A 61 9.42 3.18 -11.56
N ARG A 62 9.21 1.88 -11.83
CA ARG A 62 9.75 0.78 -11.05
C ARG A 62 11.28 0.82 -10.94
N THR A 63 11.96 1.04 -12.06
CA THR A 63 13.43 1.03 -12.13
C THR A 63 14.02 2.13 -11.24
N ARG A 64 13.47 3.34 -11.29
CA ARG A 64 13.89 4.45 -10.43
C ARG A 64 13.73 4.10 -8.95
N GLU A 65 12.59 3.55 -8.55
CA GLU A 65 12.36 3.20 -7.14
C GLU A 65 13.29 2.09 -6.66
N VAL A 66 13.65 1.15 -7.53
CA VAL A 66 14.62 0.10 -7.21
C VAL A 66 16.02 0.68 -7.02
N PHE A 67 16.47 1.60 -7.88
CA PHE A 67 17.73 2.30 -7.67
C PHE A 67 17.74 3.04 -6.33
N ARG A 68 16.66 3.79 -6.01
CA ARG A 68 16.54 4.47 -4.71
C ARG A 68 16.66 3.51 -3.52
N MET A 69 16.07 2.32 -3.61
CA MET A 69 16.19 1.30 -2.56
C MET A 69 17.63 0.79 -2.43
N LEU A 70 18.31 0.50 -3.54
CA LEU A 70 19.67 -0.02 -3.53
C LEU A 70 20.68 1.02 -3.03
N ASP A 71 20.52 2.27 -3.45
CA ASP A 71 21.31 3.41 -2.94
C ASP A 71 21.16 3.56 -1.43
N PHE A 72 19.92 3.51 -0.93
CA PHE A 72 19.64 3.59 0.50
C PHE A 72 20.25 2.42 1.29
N LEU A 73 20.29 1.23 0.70
CA LEU A 73 20.91 0.04 1.29
C LEU A 73 22.44 -0.01 1.09
N HIS A 74 23.02 0.94 0.37
CA HIS A 74 24.43 0.96 -0.03
C HIS A 74 24.88 -0.33 -0.75
N VAL A 75 23.97 -0.93 -1.53
CA VAL A 75 24.27 -2.11 -2.34
C VAL A 75 24.82 -1.66 -3.69
N LYS A 76 25.97 -2.20 -4.10
CA LYS A 76 26.51 -1.96 -5.45
C LYS A 76 25.64 -2.65 -6.50
N TYR A 77 25.38 -1.98 -7.60
CA TYR A 77 24.60 -2.53 -8.71
C TYR A 77 25.10 -2.03 -10.06
N SER A 78 24.87 -2.81 -11.12
CA SER A 78 24.93 -2.33 -12.51
C SER A 78 23.54 -1.82 -12.92
N ALA A 79 23.50 -0.61 -13.48
CA ALA A 79 22.26 -0.03 -13.98
C ALA A 79 21.71 -0.86 -15.15
N GLU A 80 22.59 -1.36 -16.01
CA GLU A 80 22.28 -2.16 -17.18
C GLU A 80 21.62 -3.47 -16.77
N GLU A 81 22.18 -4.19 -15.79
CA GLU A 81 21.61 -5.44 -15.28
C GLU A 81 20.21 -5.26 -14.69
N ILE A 82 19.97 -4.15 -13.98
CA ILE A 82 18.67 -3.86 -13.38
C ILE A 82 17.64 -3.52 -14.45
N ILE A 83 18.02 -2.68 -15.42
CA ILE A 83 17.15 -2.34 -16.54
C ILE A 83 16.78 -3.60 -17.30
N GLU A 84 17.74 -4.49 -17.57
CA GLU A 84 17.51 -5.76 -18.25
C GLU A 84 16.51 -6.65 -17.50
N LYS A 85 16.66 -6.79 -16.17
CA LYS A 85 15.73 -7.55 -15.32
C LYS A 85 14.28 -7.04 -15.35
N PHE A 86 14.07 -5.79 -15.75
CA PHE A 86 12.74 -5.19 -15.85
C PHE A 86 12.18 -5.09 -17.28
N LYS A 87 12.99 -5.39 -18.31
CA LYS A 87 12.49 -5.50 -19.70
C LYS A 87 11.54 -6.67 -19.86
N ASP A 88 11.80 -7.72 -19.11
CA ASP A 88 11.06 -8.95 -19.15
C ASP A 88 9.90 -8.92 -18.15
N ASP A 89 8.68 -9.13 -18.63
CA ASP A 89 7.46 -9.26 -17.82
C ASP A 89 7.43 -10.60 -17.03
N GLN A 90 8.60 -11.23 -16.80
CA GLN A 90 8.83 -12.51 -16.13
C GLN A 90 8.34 -12.54 -14.66
N LEU A 91 7.96 -11.38 -14.09
CA LEU A 91 7.35 -11.28 -12.78
C LEU A 91 5.84 -11.61 -12.78
N THR A 92 5.33 -12.25 -13.83
CA THR A 92 3.92 -12.68 -13.96
C THR A 92 3.42 -13.49 -12.77
N MET A 93 4.29 -14.21 -12.06
CA MET A 93 3.93 -14.96 -10.84
C MET A 93 3.39 -14.09 -9.70
N PHE A 94 3.70 -12.79 -9.70
CA PHE A 94 3.22 -11.83 -8.70
C PHE A 94 2.05 -10.98 -9.21
N LYS A 95 1.59 -11.20 -10.45
CA LYS A 95 0.43 -10.48 -10.97
C LYS A 95 -0.81 -10.95 -10.23
N ARG A 96 -1.47 -10.01 -9.57
CA ARG A 96 -2.82 -10.26 -9.07
C ARG A 96 -3.72 -10.52 -10.28
N PRO A 97 -4.65 -11.50 -10.21
CA PRO A 97 -5.72 -11.61 -11.19
C PRO A 97 -6.39 -10.24 -11.36
N LYS A 98 -6.82 -9.90 -12.59
CA LYS A 98 -7.39 -8.59 -12.92
C LYS A 98 -8.33 -8.12 -11.80
N ALA A 99 -8.05 -6.94 -11.26
CA ALA A 99 -8.89 -6.34 -10.24
C ALA A 99 -10.33 -6.25 -10.79
N ARG A 100 -11.32 -6.58 -9.96
CA ARG A 100 -12.72 -6.35 -10.34
C ARG A 100 -12.90 -4.85 -10.53
N ASP A 101 -13.66 -4.48 -11.56
CA ASP A 101 -14.14 -3.11 -11.75
C ASP A 101 -15.27 -2.82 -10.74
N PHE A 102 -14.90 -2.87 -9.46
CA PHE A 102 -15.82 -2.74 -8.35
C PHE A 102 -15.13 -2.01 -7.21
N ASP A 103 -15.66 -0.84 -6.88
CA ASP A 103 -15.29 -0.17 -5.64
C ASP A 103 -16.10 -0.71 -4.44
N PRO A 104 -15.45 -1.35 -3.45
CA PRO A 104 -16.11 -1.85 -2.26
C PRO A 104 -16.35 -0.77 -1.20
N TYR A 105 -15.83 0.44 -1.39
CA TYR A 105 -15.87 1.51 -0.40
C TYR A 105 -17.07 2.44 -0.59
N THR A 106 -17.72 2.76 0.51
CA THR A 106 -18.71 3.85 0.57
C THR A 106 -18.00 5.19 0.78
N PRO A 107 -18.63 6.33 0.45
CA PRO A 107 -18.02 7.65 0.69
C PRO A 107 -17.56 7.88 2.14
N PRO A 108 -18.31 7.48 3.19
CA PRO A 108 -17.83 7.59 4.58
C PRO A 108 -16.59 6.73 4.88
N GLN A 109 -16.49 5.54 4.26
CA GLN A 109 -15.33 4.68 4.41
C GLN A 109 -14.10 5.29 3.72
N ARG A 110 -14.25 5.80 2.49
CA ARG A 110 -13.19 6.52 1.77
C ARG A 110 -12.70 7.72 2.58
N ASN A 111 -13.61 8.52 3.12
CA ASN A 111 -13.25 9.68 3.94
C ASN A 111 -12.45 9.29 5.20
N ARG A 112 -12.81 8.16 5.84
CA ARG A 112 -12.06 7.64 7.00
C ARG A 112 -10.62 7.27 6.62
N VAL A 113 -10.45 6.54 5.52
CA VAL A 113 -9.11 6.15 5.01
C VAL A 113 -8.31 7.41 4.67
N ARG A 114 -8.88 8.33 3.89
CA ARG A 114 -8.22 9.58 3.48
C ARG A 114 -7.81 10.43 4.68
N THR A 115 -8.70 10.62 5.66
CA THR A 115 -8.39 11.39 6.88
C THR A 115 -7.20 10.80 7.62
N ARG A 116 -7.13 9.47 7.74
CA ARG A 116 -6.04 8.81 8.43
C ARG A 116 -4.72 8.88 7.67
N LEU A 117 -4.77 8.72 6.34
CA LEU A 117 -3.61 8.92 5.48
C LEU A 117 -3.06 10.34 5.57
N LYS A 118 -3.92 11.38 5.58
CA LYS A 118 -3.48 12.78 5.77
C LYS A 118 -2.77 12.99 7.11
N GLN A 119 -3.28 12.39 8.19
CA GLN A 119 -2.62 12.45 9.51
C GLN A 119 -1.25 11.76 9.51
N LEU A 120 -1.15 10.59 8.87
CA LEU A 120 0.10 9.85 8.75
C LEU A 120 1.11 10.59 7.88
N SER A 121 0.68 11.16 6.75
CA SER A 121 1.53 11.96 5.85
C SER A 121 2.18 13.12 6.61
N LYS A 122 1.41 13.87 7.40
CA LYS A 122 1.95 14.94 8.26
C LYS A 122 3.00 14.42 9.25
N SER A 123 2.74 13.26 9.86
CA SER A 123 3.67 12.64 10.83
C SER A 123 4.97 12.17 10.16
N LEU A 124 4.86 11.65 8.93
CA LEU A 124 6.00 11.20 8.13
C LEU A 124 6.83 12.39 7.64
N HIS A 125 6.20 13.43 7.11
CA HIS A 125 6.90 14.60 6.61
C HIS A 125 7.79 15.23 7.68
N HIS A 126 7.31 15.31 8.93
CA HIS A 126 8.11 15.83 10.05
C HIS A 126 9.35 14.98 10.37
N LYS A 127 9.32 13.66 10.13
CA LYS A 127 10.39 12.73 10.53
C LYS A 127 11.31 12.27 9.38
N THR A 128 10.82 12.23 8.15
CA THR A 128 11.56 11.71 6.99
C THR A 128 11.63 12.69 5.83
N MET A 129 11.01 13.88 5.94
CA MET A 129 10.82 14.84 4.84
C MET A 129 10.07 14.28 3.62
N VAL A 130 9.46 13.10 3.75
CA VAL A 130 8.63 12.50 2.70
C VAL A 130 7.21 13.02 2.83
N GLU A 131 6.73 13.69 1.79
CA GLU A 131 5.32 13.98 1.62
C GLU A 131 4.64 12.78 0.93
N ILE A 132 3.71 12.11 1.61
CA ILE A 132 2.76 11.24 0.89
C ILE A 132 1.85 12.19 0.13
N MET A 133 2.14 12.36 -1.16
CA MET A 133 1.45 13.33 -2.01
C MET A 133 -0.05 13.07 -2.03
N GLU A 134 -0.84 14.15 -1.94
CA GLU A 134 -2.30 14.10 -2.05
C GLU A 134 -2.77 13.46 -3.36
N ARG A 135 -1.90 13.36 -4.38
CA ARG A 135 -2.14 12.67 -5.65
C ARG A 135 -2.61 11.22 -5.48
N TYR A 136 -2.16 10.52 -4.44
CA TYR A 136 -2.59 9.13 -4.17
C TYR A 136 -3.98 9.06 -3.50
N LEU A 137 -4.48 10.17 -2.95
CA LEU A 137 -5.82 10.25 -2.36
C LEU A 137 -6.91 10.44 -3.42
N LEU A 138 -6.53 10.80 -4.65
CA LEU A 138 -7.42 10.97 -5.81
C LEU A 138 -7.79 9.63 -6.46
N GLU A 139 -6.95 8.60 -6.31
CA GLU A 139 -7.20 7.24 -6.83
C GLU A 139 -8.02 6.36 -5.86
N LEU A 140 -8.22 6.82 -4.61
CA LEU A 140 -9.03 6.17 -3.57
C LEU A 140 -10.48 6.60 -3.59
#